data_AF-A0AAV6SQC2-F1
#
_entry.id   AF-A0AAV6SQC2-F1
#
_cell.length_a   1.000
_cell.length_b   1.000
_cell.length_c   1.000
_cell.angle_alpha   90.00
_cell.angle_beta   90.00
_cell.angle_gamma   90.00
#
_symmetry.space_group_name_H-M   'P 1'
#
loop_
_entity.id
_entity.type
_entity.pdbx_description
1 polymer ?
#
loop_
_entity_poly.entity_id
_entity_poly.type
_entity_poly.pdbx_seq_one_letter_code
_entity_poly.pdbx_strand_id
1 'polypeptide(L)'
;MEFSELPSDAERIIQCVDDLKKKLLSVEAQRISRIWENCISQIEIVATLPADLHIVSSDMDKELIKKLKKHQLACERLERETQEGLEQESEGEATKARSHLDKDVQSSVRDVLRFLRSHPDAIFGLRAEQSMEAGESENKLIRELKGFHSHMLNKLLTSPFEESQSTLQNMAITPLQQVLHDLEHTSSQEAEVAKAIKQIHIKIIQKTAEVENLRQQFSMLSITDEKYQRHHHASEEKASMQEKIDHLKIQLNILKQENTAALVILHKEDEKVEKILDLRQTFDNDVEEKEVTLQQEKSHRKKVEEEEELGMQGTLQQQLVSQLKDKKDQLQSTSLEKRARMQQRIDQLEIQVEKLKKENSEGEFALQRKNDEVEKIKTNLRQTFDKEHEIKQDKLETEELDNEKELNKLRKLENAFSVIEEEFNQIEERLAEEQRRKEQLKIQIKAVIIAQSWWRGYKTRKALRNKVESEVGEVKGKKKKGGKKGGKKGKSKKKK
;
A
#
# COMPACT_ATOMS: atom_id res chain seq x y z
N MET A 1 27.24 -40.83 -53.65
CA MET A 1 26.57 -39.62 -54.16
C MET A 1 26.34 -38.76 -52.93
N GLU A 2 27.40 -38.09 -52.50
CA GLU A 2 27.43 -37.31 -51.25
C GLU A 2 26.69 -35.99 -51.47
N PHE A 3 25.74 -35.72 -50.59
CA PHE A 3 25.01 -34.46 -50.55
C PHE A 3 25.93 -33.38 -50.00
N SER A 4 26.47 -32.55 -50.89
CA SER A 4 26.99 -31.23 -50.53
C SER A 4 25.81 -30.38 -50.06
N GLU A 5 25.66 -30.20 -48.76
CA GLU A 5 24.72 -29.24 -48.20
C GLU A 5 25.09 -27.84 -48.71
N LEU A 6 24.18 -27.26 -49.50
CA LEU A 6 24.28 -25.87 -49.92
C LEU A 6 24.10 -24.98 -48.69
N PRO A 7 24.96 -23.97 -48.48
CA PRO A 7 24.84 -23.09 -47.32
C PRO A 7 23.51 -22.34 -47.35
N SER A 8 22.83 -22.32 -46.20
CA SER A 8 21.53 -21.67 -45.99
C SER A 8 21.59 -20.20 -46.42
N ASP A 9 20.48 -19.65 -46.93
CA ASP A 9 20.40 -18.24 -47.36
C ASP A 9 20.88 -17.26 -46.27
N ALA A 10 20.75 -17.63 -45.00
CA ALA A 10 21.29 -16.88 -43.87
C ALA A 10 22.83 -16.80 -43.85
N GLU A 11 23.54 -17.88 -44.18
CA GLU A 11 25.00 -17.92 -44.23
C GLU A 11 25.54 -17.09 -45.41
N ARG A 12 24.84 -17.09 -46.54
CA ARG A 12 25.18 -16.23 -47.70
C ARG A 12 25.01 -14.75 -47.38
N ILE A 13 23.98 -14.39 -46.61
CA ILE A 13 23.74 -13.01 -46.17
C ILE A 13 24.81 -12.56 -45.16
N ILE A 14 25.14 -13.41 -44.17
CA ILE A 14 26.19 -13.12 -43.17
C ILE A 14 27.54 -12.90 -43.84
N GLN A 15 27.91 -13.79 -44.78
CA GLN A 15 29.15 -13.65 -45.54
C GLN A 15 29.19 -12.35 -46.37
N CYS A 16 28.07 -11.98 -46.99
CA CYS A 16 27.96 -10.74 -47.77
C CYS A 16 28.10 -9.48 -46.91
N VAL A 17 27.51 -9.50 -45.70
CA VAL A 17 27.63 -8.42 -44.72
C VAL A 17 29.06 -8.27 -44.21
N ASP A 18 29.75 -9.38 -43.95
CA ASP A 18 31.15 -9.36 -43.51
C ASP A 18 32.09 -8.89 -44.62
N ASP A 19 31.83 -9.25 -45.88
CA ASP A 19 32.59 -8.75 -47.02
C ASP A 19 32.39 -7.25 -47.28
N LEU A 20 31.19 -6.72 -47.02
CA LEU A 20 30.90 -5.29 -47.07
C LEU A 20 31.60 -4.55 -45.92
N LYS A 21 31.55 -5.09 -44.70
CA LYS A 21 32.28 -4.55 -43.54
C LYS A 21 33.77 -4.46 -43.81
N LYS A 22 34.38 -5.49 -44.39
CA LYS A 22 35.80 -5.49 -44.77
C LYS A 22 36.17 -4.41 -45.80
N LYS A 23 35.25 -4.07 -46.72
CA LYS A 23 35.44 -3.00 -47.71
C LYS A 23 35.33 -1.59 -47.11
N LEU A 24 34.57 -1.44 -46.03
CA LEU A 24 34.38 -0.16 -45.31
C LEU A 24 35.52 0.18 -44.32
N LEU A 25 36.40 -0.78 -44.03
CA LEU A 25 37.54 -0.59 -43.13
C LEU A 25 38.60 0.37 -43.71
N SER A 26 39.21 1.16 -42.83
CA SER A 26 40.44 1.91 -43.12
C SER A 26 41.58 0.96 -43.55
N VAL A 27 42.55 1.45 -44.33
CA VAL A 27 43.71 0.66 -44.83
C VAL A 27 44.47 -0.05 -43.71
N GLU A 28 44.58 0.58 -42.53
CA GLU A 28 45.24 -0.01 -41.36
C GLU A 28 44.35 -1.07 -40.67
N ALA A 29 43.04 -0.84 -40.61
CA ALA A 29 42.08 -1.81 -40.08
C ALA A 29 41.94 -3.05 -41.00
N GLN A 30 42.06 -2.87 -42.31
CA GLN A 30 42.16 -3.96 -43.29
C GLN A 30 43.44 -4.78 -43.09
N ARG A 31 44.57 -4.14 -42.80
CA ARG A 31 45.83 -4.84 -42.48
C ARG A 31 45.67 -5.68 -41.22
N ILE A 32 45.10 -5.10 -40.16
CA ILE A 32 44.81 -5.82 -38.91
C ILE A 32 43.89 -7.01 -39.20
N SER A 33 42.78 -6.81 -39.93
CA SER A 33 41.87 -7.90 -40.32
C SER A 33 42.58 -9.03 -41.07
N ARG A 34 43.44 -8.70 -42.04
CA ARG A 34 44.19 -9.71 -42.80
C ARG A 34 45.18 -10.48 -41.92
N ILE A 35 45.77 -9.84 -40.92
CA ILE A 35 46.65 -10.53 -39.97
C ILE A 35 45.84 -11.54 -39.15
N TRP A 36 44.68 -11.14 -38.65
CA TRP A 36 43.77 -12.04 -37.92
C TRP A 36 43.30 -13.22 -38.76
N GLU A 37 42.87 -12.98 -40.00
CA GLU A 37 42.50 -14.05 -40.94
C GLU A 37 43.66 -15.01 -41.18
N ASN A 38 44.87 -14.50 -41.40
CA ASN A 38 46.07 -15.33 -41.55
C ASN A 38 46.43 -16.13 -40.30
N CYS A 39 46.16 -15.60 -39.10
CA CYS A 39 46.38 -16.30 -37.84
C CYS A 39 45.34 -17.41 -37.64
N ILE A 40 44.06 -17.13 -37.92
CA ILE A 40 42.99 -18.12 -37.87
C ILE A 40 43.29 -19.26 -38.84
N SER A 41 43.65 -18.95 -40.09
CA SER A 41 44.02 -19.98 -41.08
C SER A 41 45.24 -20.80 -40.66
N GLN A 42 46.22 -20.21 -39.96
CA GLN A 42 47.36 -20.97 -39.44
C GLN A 42 46.95 -21.94 -38.32
N ILE A 43 46.07 -21.50 -37.42
CA ILE A 43 45.54 -22.34 -36.34
C ILE A 43 44.68 -23.46 -36.94
N GLU A 44 43.88 -23.16 -37.97
CA GLU A 44 43.11 -24.17 -38.71
C GLU A 44 44.02 -25.23 -39.33
N ILE A 45 45.12 -24.83 -39.98
CA ILE A 45 46.08 -25.77 -40.58
C ILE A 45 46.69 -26.67 -39.50
N VAL A 46 47.17 -26.09 -38.39
CA VAL A 46 47.84 -26.84 -37.32
C VAL A 46 46.88 -27.74 -36.56
N ALA A 47 45.65 -27.29 -36.28
CA ALA A 47 44.61 -28.08 -35.62
C ALA A 47 44.14 -29.28 -36.44
N THR A 48 44.36 -29.25 -37.75
CA THR A 48 43.99 -30.34 -38.67
C THR A 48 45.15 -31.28 -38.97
N LEU A 49 46.34 -31.00 -38.43
CA LEU A 49 47.49 -31.88 -38.59
C LEU A 49 47.40 -33.02 -37.56
N PRO A 50 47.59 -34.28 -37.98
CA PRO A 50 47.60 -35.42 -37.07
C PRO A 50 48.74 -35.28 -36.06
N ALA A 51 48.47 -35.64 -34.80
CA ALA A 51 49.51 -35.70 -33.77
C ALA A 51 50.61 -36.71 -34.14
N ASP A 52 50.23 -37.79 -34.82
CA ASP A 52 51.12 -38.83 -35.32
C ASP A 52 51.05 -38.86 -36.85
N LEU A 53 52.04 -38.27 -37.52
CA LEU A 53 52.16 -38.27 -38.98
C LEU A 53 52.61 -39.62 -39.57
N HIS A 54 52.25 -40.73 -38.92
CA HIS A 54 52.83 -42.06 -39.15
C HIS A 54 52.30 -42.81 -40.38
N ILE A 55 51.32 -42.28 -41.12
CA ILE A 55 50.69 -43.02 -42.22
C ILE A 55 50.74 -42.18 -43.51
N VAL A 56 51.69 -42.55 -44.37
CA VAL A 56 51.80 -42.05 -45.75
C VAL A 56 50.95 -42.97 -46.63
N SER A 57 49.75 -42.52 -47.01
CA SER A 57 48.96 -43.19 -48.05
C SER A 57 49.45 -42.84 -49.47
N SER A 58 49.06 -43.67 -50.45
CA SER A 58 49.50 -43.64 -51.85
C SER A 58 48.94 -42.46 -52.65
N ASP A 59 47.81 -41.87 -52.23
CA ASP A 59 47.07 -40.88 -53.02
C ASP A 59 47.42 -39.42 -52.70
N MET A 60 48.38 -39.21 -51.80
CA MET A 60 48.87 -37.90 -51.40
C MET A 60 49.89 -37.31 -52.40
N ASP A 61 49.96 -35.98 -52.46
CA ASP A 61 50.88 -35.26 -53.35
C ASP A 61 52.34 -35.72 -53.16
N LYS A 62 53.02 -36.11 -54.24
CA LYS A 62 54.38 -36.70 -54.19
C LYS A 62 55.39 -35.81 -53.47
N GLU A 63 55.20 -34.49 -53.57
CA GLU A 63 56.07 -33.51 -52.91
C GLU A 63 55.78 -33.38 -51.40
N LEU A 64 54.51 -33.51 -50.99
CA LEU A 64 54.11 -33.56 -49.58
C LEU A 64 54.65 -34.82 -48.92
N ILE A 65 54.47 -35.98 -49.56
CA ILE A 65 55.01 -37.27 -49.11
C ILE A 65 56.52 -37.17 -48.89
N LYS A 66 57.25 -36.55 -49.82
CA LYS A 66 58.71 -36.37 -49.71
C LYS A 66 59.10 -35.48 -48.53
N LYS A 67 58.36 -34.40 -48.28
CA LYS A 67 58.60 -33.50 -47.14
C LYS A 67 58.25 -34.18 -45.82
N LEU A 68 57.19 -34.96 -45.80
CA LEU A 68 56.74 -35.67 -44.61
C LEU A 68 57.68 -36.82 -44.22
N LYS A 69 58.15 -37.61 -45.19
CA LYS A 69 59.19 -38.63 -44.97
C LYS A 69 60.51 -38.02 -44.47
N LYS A 70 60.88 -36.83 -44.96
CA LYS A 70 62.06 -36.12 -44.46
C LYS A 70 61.89 -35.69 -43.01
N HIS A 71 60.71 -35.21 -42.63
CA HIS A 71 60.37 -34.86 -41.25
C HIS A 71 60.41 -36.09 -40.35
N GLN A 72 59.77 -37.18 -40.75
CA GLN A 72 59.79 -38.46 -40.04
C GLN A 72 61.22 -38.96 -39.80
N LEU A 73 62.06 -39.00 -40.84
CA LEU A 73 63.47 -39.40 -40.72
C LEU A 73 64.29 -38.44 -39.84
N ALA A 74 63.92 -37.16 -39.75
CA ALA A 74 64.55 -36.21 -38.83
C ALA A 74 64.14 -36.48 -37.37
N CYS A 75 62.86 -36.77 -37.12
CA CYS A 75 62.36 -37.17 -35.80
C CYS A 75 62.97 -38.50 -35.33
N GLU A 76 62.98 -39.54 -36.18
CA GLU A 76 63.59 -40.84 -35.87
C GLU A 76 65.11 -40.75 -35.65
N ARG A 77 65.80 -39.78 -36.26
CA ARG A 77 67.22 -39.51 -35.99
C ARG A 77 67.42 -38.83 -34.64
N LEU A 78 66.57 -37.86 -34.31
CA LEU A 78 66.59 -37.20 -33.02
C LEU A 78 66.28 -38.20 -31.89
N GLU A 79 65.26 -39.04 -32.04
CA GLU A 79 64.89 -40.08 -31.07
C GLU A 79 66.00 -41.10 -30.86
N ARG A 80 66.63 -41.60 -31.94
CA ARG A 80 67.77 -42.53 -31.83
C ARG A 80 68.96 -41.91 -31.09
N GLU A 81 69.28 -40.65 -31.34
CA GLU A 81 70.39 -39.97 -30.65
C GLU A 81 70.04 -39.56 -29.20
N THR A 82 68.75 -39.50 -28.88
CA THR A 82 68.25 -39.36 -27.52
C THR A 82 68.37 -40.67 -26.75
N GLN A 83 68.14 -41.81 -27.44
CA GLN A 83 68.27 -43.16 -26.90
C GLN A 83 69.75 -43.62 -26.77
N GLU A 84 70.59 -43.34 -27.76
CA GLU A 84 72.03 -43.71 -27.80
C GLU A 84 72.90 -42.83 -26.89
N GLY A 85 72.52 -41.57 -26.66
CA GLY A 85 73.24 -40.67 -25.74
C GLY A 85 73.05 -40.98 -24.24
N LEU A 86 72.40 -42.10 -23.90
CA LEU A 86 72.38 -42.65 -22.54
C LEU A 86 73.59 -43.58 -22.26
N GLU A 87 74.39 -43.96 -23.27
CA GLU A 87 75.50 -44.92 -23.12
C GLU A 87 76.91 -44.34 -23.35
N GLN A 88 77.10 -43.05 -23.71
CA GLN A 88 78.44 -42.45 -23.86
C GLN A 88 78.57 -41.03 -23.26
N GLU A 89 79.45 -40.90 -22.27
CA GLU A 89 79.84 -39.64 -21.61
C GLU A 89 80.78 -38.79 -22.50
N SER A 90 80.23 -38.09 -23.49
CA SER A 90 80.91 -36.99 -24.19
C SER A 90 80.01 -35.76 -24.22
N GLU A 91 80.07 -34.95 -23.15
CA GLU A 91 79.15 -33.82 -22.91
C GLU A 91 79.26 -32.65 -23.91
N GLY A 92 80.36 -32.54 -24.65
CA GLY A 92 80.64 -31.38 -25.51
C GLY A 92 80.16 -31.47 -26.96
N GLU A 93 80.10 -32.68 -27.52
CA GLU A 93 79.86 -32.90 -28.96
C GLU A 93 78.42 -33.39 -29.22
N ALA A 94 77.88 -34.22 -28.31
CA ALA A 94 76.49 -34.68 -28.33
C ALA A 94 75.47 -33.54 -28.14
N THR A 95 75.80 -32.52 -27.33
CA THR A 95 74.92 -31.35 -27.12
C THR A 95 74.80 -30.48 -28.37
N LYS A 96 75.88 -30.34 -29.14
CA LYS A 96 75.87 -29.63 -30.42
C LYS A 96 75.13 -30.44 -31.49
N ALA A 97 75.38 -31.75 -31.58
CA ALA A 97 74.68 -32.65 -32.51
C ALA A 97 73.16 -32.65 -32.27
N ARG A 98 72.71 -32.76 -31.02
CA ARG A 98 71.30 -32.63 -30.63
C ARG A 98 70.71 -31.27 -31.01
N SER A 99 71.43 -30.17 -30.77
CA SER A 99 70.96 -28.83 -31.18
C SER A 99 70.84 -28.65 -32.69
N HIS A 100 71.65 -29.38 -33.47
CA HIS A 100 71.57 -29.40 -34.93
C HIS A 100 70.38 -30.23 -35.40
N LEU A 101 70.16 -31.42 -34.82
CA LEU A 101 69.00 -32.25 -35.12
C LEU A 101 67.68 -31.59 -34.73
N ASP A 102 67.65 -30.85 -33.62
CA ASP A 102 66.48 -30.07 -33.22
C ASP A 102 66.16 -28.95 -34.23
N LYS A 103 67.20 -28.25 -34.73
CA LYS A 103 67.05 -27.29 -35.83
C LYS A 103 66.60 -27.95 -37.12
N ASP A 104 67.06 -29.16 -37.41
CA ASP A 104 66.66 -29.92 -38.59
C ASP A 104 65.19 -30.35 -38.48
N VAL A 105 64.73 -30.83 -37.34
CA VAL A 105 63.31 -31.11 -37.05
C VAL A 105 62.49 -29.83 -37.22
N GLN A 106 62.89 -28.72 -36.61
CA GLN A 106 62.19 -27.43 -36.76
C GLN A 106 62.14 -26.94 -38.21
N SER A 107 63.23 -27.12 -38.98
CA SER A 107 63.28 -26.76 -40.39
C SER A 107 62.36 -27.65 -41.22
N SER A 108 62.29 -28.94 -40.91
CA SER A 108 61.43 -29.90 -41.59
C SER A 108 59.94 -29.65 -41.31
N VAL A 109 59.56 -29.34 -40.06
CA VAL A 109 58.19 -28.90 -39.70
C VAL A 109 57.83 -27.63 -40.46
N ARG A 110 58.74 -26.66 -40.51
CA ARG A 110 58.52 -25.41 -41.24
C ARG A 110 58.33 -25.64 -42.74
N ASP A 111 59.05 -26.58 -43.33
CA ASP A 111 58.93 -26.93 -44.74
C ASP A 111 57.61 -27.65 -45.05
N VAL A 112 57.13 -28.52 -44.15
CA VAL A 112 55.81 -29.15 -44.23
C VAL A 112 54.70 -28.10 -44.12
N LEU A 113 54.75 -27.24 -43.10
CA LEU A 113 53.76 -26.16 -42.91
C LEU A 113 53.76 -25.16 -44.08
N ARG A 114 54.93 -24.82 -44.63
CA ARG A 114 55.03 -23.92 -45.81
C ARG A 114 54.39 -24.57 -47.04
N PHE A 115 54.55 -25.88 -47.21
CA PHE A 115 53.92 -26.60 -48.32
C PHE A 115 52.39 -26.63 -48.17
N LEU A 116 51.88 -26.99 -46.99
CA LEU A 116 50.43 -27.03 -46.71
C LEU A 116 49.78 -25.65 -46.83
N ARG A 117 50.49 -24.58 -46.44
CA ARG A 117 50.04 -23.20 -46.64
C ARG A 117 49.95 -22.81 -48.12
N SER A 118 50.78 -23.40 -48.98
CA SER A 118 50.82 -23.11 -50.42
C SER A 118 49.87 -23.99 -51.23
N HIS A 119 49.40 -25.10 -50.65
CA HIS A 119 48.52 -26.09 -51.27
C HIS A 119 47.38 -26.46 -50.31
N PRO A 120 46.33 -25.62 -50.20
CA PRO A 120 45.21 -25.88 -49.29
C PRO A 120 44.45 -27.17 -49.65
N ASP A 121 44.40 -27.55 -50.93
CA ASP A 121 43.75 -28.78 -51.40
C ASP A 121 44.42 -30.05 -50.83
N ALA A 122 45.74 -30.00 -50.56
CA ALA A 122 46.47 -31.10 -49.94
C ALA A 122 46.07 -31.33 -48.47
N ILE A 123 45.55 -30.30 -47.78
CA ILE A 123 45.01 -30.42 -46.42
C ILE A 123 43.65 -31.13 -46.45
N PHE A 124 42.83 -30.86 -47.47
CA PHE A 124 41.57 -31.57 -47.66
C PHE A 124 41.80 -33.06 -47.95
N GLY A 125 42.83 -33.40 -48.73
CA GLY A 125 43.27 -34.79 -48.93
C GLY A 125 43.65 -35.50 -47.62
N LEU A 126 44.45 -34.84 -46.76
CA LEU A 126 44.80 -35.36 -45.43
C LEU A 126 43.57 -35.58 -44.53
N ARG A 127 42.56 -34.70 -44.63
CA ARG A 127 41.33 -34.75 -43.84
C ARG A 127 40.37 -35.86 -44.27
N ALA A 128 40.25 -36.10 -45.58
CA ALA A 128 39.35 -37.12 -46.12
C ALA A 128 39.80 -38.55 -45.82
N GLU A 129 41.12 -38.77 -45.70
CA GLU A 129 41.70 -40.11 -45.60
C GLU A 129 41.89 -40.61 -44.16
N GLN A 130 41.99 -39.72 -43.16
CA GLN A 130 42.25 -40.13 -41.77
C GLN A 130 41.02 -40.20 -40.85
N SER A 131 39.81 -39.84 -41.32
CA SER A 131 38.57 -39.93 -40.51
C SER A 131 38.73 -39.43 -39.06
N MET A 132 39.49 -38.35 -38.88
CA MET A 132 39.66 -37.63 -37.62
C MET A 132 39.50 -36.16 -37.94
N GLU A 133 38.31 -35.64 -37.69
CA GLU A 133 38.05 -34.20 -37.71
C GLU A 133 38.91 -33.52 -36.62
N ALA A 134 39.27 -32.25 -36.84
CA ALA A 134 39.90 -31.44 -35.79
C ALA A 134 39.11 -31.60 -34.48
N GLY A 135 39.79 -31.77 -33.35
CA GLY A 135 39.13 -32.04 -32.08
C GLY A 135 38.07 -30.99 -31.74
N GLU A 136 37.05 -31.38 -30.97
CA GLU A 136 35.94 -30.50 -30.61
C GLU A 136 36.43 -29.21 -29.91
N SER A 137 37.51 -29.31 -29.13
CA SER A 137 38.21 -28.20 -28.49
C SER A 137 38.80 -27.21 -29.49
N GLU A 138 39.48 -27.71 -30.51
CA GLU A 138 40.12 -26.94 -31.56
C GLU A 138 39.08 -26.26 -32.44
N ASN A 139 38.01 -26.97 -32.81
CA ASN A 139 36.88 -26.41 -33.55
C ASN A 139 36.14 -25.33 -32.74
N LYS A 140 36.00 -25.52 -31.43
CA LYS A 140 35.45 -24.49 -30.55
C LYS A 140 36.35 -23.25 -30.51
N LEU A 141 37.66 -23.42 -30.37
CA LEU A 141 38.63 -22.33 -30.40
C LEU A 141 38.59 -21.57 -31.74
N ILE A 142 38.58 -22.28 -32.87
CA ILE A 142 38.49 -21.66 -34.20
C ILE A 142 37.19 -20.85 -34.34
N ARG A 143 36.06 -21.39 -33.88
CA ARG A 143 34.76 -20.70 -33.89
C ARG A 143 34.77 -19.45 -33.01
N GLU A 144 35.33 -19.53 -31.81
CA GLU A 144 35.46 -18.38 -30.91
C GLU A 144 36.40 -17.31 -31.50
N LEU A 145 37.50 -17.70 -32.13
CA LEU A 145 38.42 -16.78 -32.80
C LEU A 145 37.76 -16.10 -34.01
N LYS A 146 36.94 -16.81 -34.79
CA LYS A 146 36.13 -16.22 -35.87
C LYS A 146 35.09 -15.24 -35.33
N GLY A 147 34.42 -15.59 -34.24
CA GLY A 147 33.49 -14.69 -33.54
C GLY A 147 34.18 -13.43 -33.00
N PHE A 148 35.37 -13.58 -32.43
CA PHE A 148 36.19 -12.49 -31.94
C PHE A 148 36.66 -11.58 -33.09
N HIS A 149 37.09 -12.15 -34.22
CA HIS A 149 37.45 -11.38 -35.41
C HIS A 149 36.27 -10.54 -35.92
N SER A 150 35.06 -11.11 -35.99
CA SER A 150 33.84 -10.37 -36.36
C SER A 150 33.51 -9.25 -35.36
N HIS A 151 33.64 -9.50 -34.05
CA HIS A 151 33.46 -8.48 -33.02
C HIS A 151 34.48 -7.34 -33.15
N MET A 152 35.75 -7.67 -33.38
CA MET A 152 36.82 -6.71 -33.60
C MET A 152 36.61 -5.90 -34.88
N LEU A 153 36.08 -6.51 -35.95
CA LEU A 153 35.70 -5.79 -37.17
C LEU A 153 34.62 -4.74 -36.90
N ASN A 154 33.61 -5.08 -36.09
CA ASN A 154 32.60 -4.12 -35.68
C ASN A 154 33.23 -2.97 -34.88
N LYS A 155 34.06 -3.27 -33.88
CA LYS A 155 34.78 -2.24 -33.09
C LYS A 155 35.70 -1.35 -33.93
N LEU A 156 36.35 -1.89 -34.95
CA LEU A 156 37.21 -1.12 -35.87
C LEU A 156 36.40 -0.25 -36.85
N LEU A 157 35.13 -0.56 -37.07
CA LEU A 157 34.19 0.24 -37.86
C LEU A 157 33.44 1.27 -37.00
N THR A 158 33.32 1.04 -35.69
CA THR A 158 32.67 1.96 -34.76
C THR A 158 33.56 3.17 -34.48
N SER A 159 33.02 4.37 -34.67
CA SER A 159 33.73 5.62 -34.34
C SER A 159 33.89 5.78 -32.81
N PRO A 160 34.95 6.42 -32.29
CA PRO A 160 35.10 6.71 -30.86
C PRO A 160 33.90 7.46 -30.25
N PHE A 161 33.19 8.23 -31.08
CA PHE A 161 31.95 8.93 -30.70
C PHE A 161 30.75 7.98 -30.58
N GLU A 162 30.59 7.03 -31.50
CA GLU A 162 29.52 6.01 -31.45
C GLU A 162 29.71 5.01 -30.30
N GLU A 163 30.96 4.67 -29.96
CA GLU A 163 31.25 3.78 -28.83
C GLU A 163 30.92 4.47 -27.49
N SER A 164 31.19 5.77 -27.39
CA SER A 164 30.83 6.60 -26.22
C SER A 164 29.31 6.80 -26.11
N GLN A 165 28.62 6.97 -27.24
CA GLN A 165 27.16 7.10 -27.27
C GLN A 165 26.45 5.78 -26.96
N SER A 166 26.98 4.65 -27.43
CA SER A 166 26.43 3.31 -27.15
C SER A 166 26.63 2.91 -25.69
N THR A 167 27.77 3.27 -25.08
CA THR A 167 28.01 3.03 -23.65
C THR A 167 27.14 3.92 -22.76
N LEU A 168 26.95 5.19 -23.12
CA LEU A 168 25.99 6.09 -22.46
C LEU A 168 24.54 5.61 -22.60
N GLN A 169 24.12 5.15 -23.79
CA GLN A 169 22.79 4.59 -23.99
C GLN A 169 22.59 3.30 -23.19
N ASN A 170 23.55 2.38 -23.19
CA ASN A 170 23.42 1.13 -22.44
C ASN A 170 23.43 1.33 -20.91
N MET A 171 24.07 2.38 -20.40
CA MET A 171 23.98 2.76 -18.97
C MET A 171 22.70 3.53 -18.64
N ALA A 172 22.13 4.29 -19.59
CA ALA A 172 20.92 5.07 -19.39
C ALA A 172 19.62 4.27 -19.59
N ILE A 173 19.61 3.22 -20.41
CA ILE A 173 18.41 2.46 -20.76
C ILE A 173 17.83 1.69 -19.56
N THR A 174 18.66 1.12 -18.69
CA THR A 174 18.18 0.29 -17.57
C THR A 174 17.39 1.07 -16.52
N PRO A 175 17.84 2.27 -16.05
CA PRO A 175 17.06 3.06 -15.10
C PRO A 175 15.87 3.80 -15.73
N LEU A 176 16.00 4.34 -16.95
CA LEU A 176 14.91 5.10 -17.59
C LEU A 176 13.73 4.22 -17.98
N GLN A 177 13.97 2.97 -18.37
CA GLN A 177 12.90 2.04 -18.74
C GLN A 177 12.11 1.56 -17.52
N GLN A 178 12.78 1.40 -16.36
CA GLN A 178 12.14 1.16 -15.07
C GLN A 178 11.33 2.39 -14.62
N VAL A 179 11.91 3.58 -14.70
CA VAL A 179 11.22 4.84 -14.36
C VAL A 179 10.02 5.09 -15.27
N LEU A 180 10.10 4.77 -16.56
CA LEU A 180 8.97 4.89 -17.49
C LEU A 180 7.85 3.89 -17.17
N HIS A 181 8.20 2.64 -16.85
CA HIS A 181 7.22 1.64 -16.43
C HIS A 181 6.56 2.02 -15.09
N ASP A 182 7.34 2.50 -14.13
CA ASP A 182 6.84 2.96 -12.83
C ASP A 182 5.98 4.23 -12.99
N LEU A 183 6.31 5.12 -13.92
CA LEU A 183 5.52 6.31 -14.24
C LEU A 183 4.19 5.95 -14.95
N GLU A 184 4.20 4.97 -15.85
CA GLU A 184 2.99 4.51 -16.52
C GLU A 184 2.06 3.75 -15.56
N HIS A 185 2.63 2.93 -14.67
CA HIS A 185 1.89 2.26 -13.61
C HIS A 185 1.30 3.25 -12.60
N THR A 186 2.07 4.23 -12.14
CA THR A 186 1.56 5.29 -11.25
C THR A 186 0.47 6.12 -11.91
N SER A 187 0.61 6.49 -13.19
CA SER A 187 -0.45 7.21 -13.93
C SER A 187 -1.74 6.38 -14.06
N SER A 188 -1.62 5.06 -14.30
CA SER A 188 -2.78 4.16 -14.31
C SER A 188 -3.47 4.09 -12.94
N GLN A 189 -2.69 3.94 -11.87
CA GLN A 189 -3.22 3.93 -10.50
C GLN A 189 -3.88 5.26 -10.11
N GLU A 190 -3.29 6.40 -10.48
CA GLU A 190 -3.88 7.72 -10.26
C GLU A 190 -5.24 7.86 -10.95
N ALA A 191 -5.38 7.34 -12.18
CA ALA A 191 -6.63 7.35 -12.91
C ALA A 191 -7.72 6.47 -12.24
N GLU A 192 -7.33 5.32 -11.66
CA GLU A 192 -8.24 4.48 -10.87
C GLU A 192 -8.67 5.15 -9.57
N VAL A 193 -7.72 5.76 -8.84
CA VAL A 193 -8.00 6.54 -7.62
C VAL A 193 -8.95 7.69 -7.93
N ALA A 194 -8.74 8.42 -9.03
CA ALA A 194 -9.63 9.50 -9.44
C ALA A 194 -11.06 9.01 -9.76
N LYS A 195 -11.21 7.83 -10.37
CA LYS A 195 -12.53 7.19 -10.58
C LYS A 195 -13.17 6.79 -9.25
N ALA A 196 -12.41 6.21 -8.32
CA ALA A 196 -12.89 5.84 -6.99
C ALA A 196 -13.36 7.07 -6.19
N ILE A 197 -12.59 8.17 -6.20
CA ILE A 197 -12.96 9.44 -5.57
C ILE A 197 -14.27 9.97 -6.16
N LYS A 198 -14.43 9.96 -7.49
CA LYS A 198 -15.68 10.40 -8.13
C LYS A 198 -16.88 9.54 -7.70
N GLN A 199 -16.72 8.23 -7.62
CA GLN A 199 -17.78 7.34 -7.13
C GLN A 199 -18.13 7.59 -5.67
N ILE A 200 -17.13 7.78 -4.80
CA ILE A 200 -17.35 8.14 -3.40
C ILE A 200 -18.09 9.47 -3.30
N HIS A 201 -17.72 10.47 -4.10
CA HIS A 201 -18.38 11.77 -4.11
C HIS A 201 -19.86 11.67 -4.51
N ILE A 202 -20.18 10.85 -5.52
CA ILE A 202 -21.58 10.56 -5.90
C ILE A 202 -22.34 9.90 -4.75
N LYS A 203 -21.73 8.91 -4.07
CA LYS A 203 -22.34 8.25 -2.90
C LYS A 203 -22.56 9.23 -1.74
N ILE A 204 -21.62 10.15 -1.49
CA ILE A 204 -21.77 11.20 -0.48
C ILE A 204 -22.97 12.08 -0.82
N ILE A 205 -23.06 12.59 -2.06
CA ILE A 205 -24.20 13.43 -2.49
C ILE A 205 -25.54 12.70 -2.28
N GLN A 206 -25.62 11.41 -2.64
CA GLN A 206 -26.82 10.59 -2.43
C GLN A 206 -27.15 10.46 -0.93
N LYS A 207 -26.16 10.16 -0.09
CA LYS A 207 -26.36 10.01 1.36
C LYS A 207 -26.71 11.34 2.03
N THR A 208 -26.13 12.45 1.60
CA THR A 208 -26.49 13.79 2.07
C THR A 208 -27.96 14.10 1.75
N ALA A 209 -28.42 13.79 0.54
CA ALA A 209 -29.82 13.96 0.17
C ALA A 209 -30.78 13.07 1.01
N GLU A 210 -30.38 11.82 1.29
CA GLU A 210 -31.15 10.90 2.14
C GLU A 210 -31.26 11.44 3.59
N VAL A 211 -30.16 11.93 4.15
CA VAL A 211 -30.15 12.56 5.48
C VAL A 211 -31.05 13.79 5.53
N GLU A 212 -31.04 14.61 4.49
CA GLU A 212 -31.87 15.82 4.41
C GLU A 212 -33.37 15.48 4.31
N ASN A 213 -33.72 14.45 3.55
CA ASN A 213 -35.08 13.91 3.51
C ASN A 213 -35.52 13.35 4.88
N LEU A 214 -34.68 12.55 5.54
CA LEU A 214 -34.97 12.04 6.88
C LEU A 214 -35.13 13.17 7.91
N ARG A 215 -34.32 14.23 7.82
CA ARG A 215 -34.46 15.43 8.66
C ARG A 215 -35.80 16.12 8.44
N GLN A 216 -36.25 16.26 7.19
CA GLN A 216 -37.57 16.82 6.87
C GLN A 216 -38.70 15.94 7.43
N GLN A 217 -38.60 14.61 7.30
CA GLN A 217 -39.58 13.68 7.87
C GLN A 217 -39.62 13.78 9.39
N PHE A 218 -38.47 13.88 10.07
CA PHE A 218 -38.41 14.05 11.51
C PHE A 218 -39.00 15.38 11.97
N SER A 219 -38.74 16.47 11.24
CA SER A 219 -39.36 17.78 11.52
C SER A 219 -40.89 17.73 11.40
N MET A 220 -41.41 17.05 10.38
CA MET A 220 -42.85 16.84 10.22
C MET A 220 -43.44 16.02 11.38
N LEU A 221 -42.77 14.93 11.78
CA LEU A 221 -43.19 14.11 12.93
C LEU A 221 -43.20 14.90 14.25
N SER A 222 -42.18 15.73 14.48
CA SER A 222 -42.12 16.60 15.67
C SER A 222 -43.27 17.60 15.72
N ILE A 223 -43.65 18.18 14.57
CA ILE A 223 -44.81 19.08 14.48
C ILE A 223 -46.12 18.32 14.75
N THR A 224 -46.24 17.07 14.25
CA THR A 224 -47.44 16.26 14.53
C THR A 224 -47.54 15.82 15.98
N ASP A 225 -46.42 15.46 16.61
CA ASP A 225 -46.37 15.10 18.03
C ASP A 225 -46.71 16.30 18.91
N GLU A 226 -46.17 17.49 18.61
CA GLU A 226 -46.57 18.72 19.32
C GLU A 226 -48.06 19.00 19.18
N LYS A 227 -48.63 18.85 17.97
CA LYS A 227 -50.07 19.03 17.75
C LYS A 227 -50.89 17.99 18.52
N TYR A 228 -50.43 16.74 18.56
CA TYR A 228 -51.09 15.66 19.29
C TYR A 228 -51.06 15.91 20.79
N GLN A 229 -49.92 16.31 21.35
CA GLN A 229 -49.77 16.67 22.76
C GLN A 229 -50.65 17.87 23.12
N ARG A 230 -50.70 18.92 22.30
CA ARG A 230 -51.61 20.06 22.51
C ARG A 230 -53.07 19.63 22.50
N HIS A 231 -53.46 18.74 21.59
CA HIS A 231 -54.83 18.20 21.55
C HIS A 231 -55.16 17.35 22.78
N HIS A 232 -54.21 16.52 23.24
CA HIS A 232 -54.37 15.71 24.44
C HIS A 232 -54.55 16.59 25.67
N HIS A 233 -53.67 17.58 25.87
CA HIS A 233 -53.73 18.49 27.00
C HIS A 233 -55.02 19.34 27.00
N ALA A 234 -55.46 19.82 25.83
CA ALA A 234 -56.73 20.52 25.69
C ALA A 234 -57.95 19.61 25.95
N SER A 235 -57.84 18.32 25.64
CA SER A 235 -58.88 17.32 25.94
C SER A 235 -58.94 17.00 27.43
N GLU A 236 -57.79 16.86 28.10
CA GLU A 236 -57.71 16.65 29.55
C GLU A 236 -58.24 17.86 30.32
N GLU A 237 -57.90 19.08 29.89
CA GLU A 237 -58.47 20.30 30.49
C GLU A 237 -59.98 20.36 30.32
N LYS A 238 -60.51 20.00 29.14
CA LYS A 238 -61.97 19.92 28.92
C LYS A 238 -62.62 18.86 29.81
N ALA A 239 -62.00 17.69 29.97
CA ALA A 239 -62.50 16.64 30.85
C ALA A 239 -62.51 17.12 32.32
N SER A 240 -61.45 17.76 32.79
CA SER A 240 -61.39 18.35 34.13
C SER A 240 -62.43 19.46 34.35
N MET A 241 -62.65 20.33 33.36
CA MET A 241 -63.71 21.33 33.43
C MET A 241 -65.09 20.67 33.46
N GLN A 242 -65.29 19.59 32.70
CA GLN A 242 -66.55 18.86 32.68
C GLN A 242 -66.84 18.19 34.03
N GLU A 243 -65.83 17.58 34.67
CA GLU A 243 -65.95 17.04 36.03
C GLU A 243 -66.34 18.13 37.04
N LYS A 244 -65.75 19.32 36.96
CA LYS A 244 -66.14 20.47 37.81
C LYS A 244 -67.60 20.89 37.57
N ILE A 245 -68.04 20.93 36.31
CA ILE A 245 -69.44 21.24 35.97
C ILE A 245 -70.39 20.21 36.59
N ASP A 246 -70.05 18.92 36.46
CA ASP A 246 -70.90 17.85 36.99
C ASP A 246 -70.89 17.83 38.53
N HIS A 247 -69.76 18.15 39.18
CA HIS A 247 -69.71 18.37 40.62
C HIS A 247 -70.62 19.53 41.05
N LEU A 248 -70.57 20.67 40.36
CA LEU A 248 -71.44 21.82 40.63
C LEU A 248 -72.92 21.50 40.42
N LYS A 249 -73.26 20.71 39.39
CA LYS A 249 -74.64 20.22 39.20
C LYS A 249 -75.10 19.35 40.37
N ILE A 250 -74.25 18.46 40.87
CA ILE A 250 -74.55 17.63 42.04
C ILE A 250 -74.81 18.52 43.26
N GLN A 251 -73.92 19.50 43.53
CA GLN A 251 -74.10 20.45 44.63
C GLN A 251 -75.41 21.25 44.51
N LEU A 252 -75.73 21.75 43.31
CA LEU A 252 -76.98 22.47 43.04
C LEU A 252 -78.20 21.58 43.35
N ASN A 253 -78.14 20.31 42.98
CA ASN A 253 -79.25 19.38 43.20
C ASN A 253 -79.45 19.08 44.69
N ILE A 254 -78.37 18.95 45.46
CA ILE A 254 -78.42 18.82 46.93
C ILE A 254 -79.10 20.04 47.54
N LEU A 255 -78.66 21.25 47.18
CA LEU A 255 -79.26 22.50 47.68
C LEU A 255 -80.74 22.63 47.32
N LYS A 256 -81.14 22.17 46.12
CA LYS A 256 -82.55 22.12 45.73
C LYS A 256 -83.35 21.18 46.62
N GLN A 257 -82.81 19.99 46.92
CA GLN A 257 -83.46 19.03 47.82
C GLN A 257 -83.59 19.59 49.25
N GLU A 258 -82.54 20.23 49.76
CA GLU A 258 -82.57 20.91 51.06
C GLU A 258 -83.63 22.02 51.11
N ASN A 259 -83.72 22.86 50.06
CA ASN A 259 -84.77 23.88 49.96
C ASN A 259 -86.17 23.26 49.91
N THR A 260 -86.38 22.16 49.18
CA THR A 260 -87.68 21.48 49.18
C THR A 260 -88.02 20.89 50.54
N ALA A 261 -87.05 20.35 51.27
CA ALA A 261 -87.25 19.85 52.62
C ALA A 261 -87.60 20.98 53.59
N ALA A 262 -86.93 22.13 53.49
CA ALA A 262 -87.23 23.32 54.29
C ALA A 262 -88.64 23.85 54.03
N LEU A 263 -89.09 23.89 52.77
CA LEU A 263 -90.46 24.27 52.40
C LEU A 263 -91.51 23.32 53.00
N VAL A 264 -91.24 22.01 53.01
CA VAL A 264 -92.13 21.02 53.65
C VAL A 264 -92.19 21.22 55.17
N ILE A 265 -91.08 21.61 55.80
CA ILE A 265 -91.05 21.93 57.24
C ILE A 265 -91.88 23.18 57.52
N LEU A 266 -91.71 24.25 56.72
CA LEU A 266 -92.50 25.48 56.86
C LEU A 266 -94.00 25.22 56.67
N HIS A 267 -94.41 24.45 55.66
CA HIS A 267 -95.82 24.07 55.49
C HIS A 267 -96.39 23.32 56.70
N LYS A 268 -95.60 22.43 57.31
CA LYS A 268 -96.01 21.73 58.55
C LYS A 268 -96.09 22.67 59.75
N GLU A 269 -95.33 23.75 59.78
CA GLU A 269 -95.43 24.79 60.80
C GLU A 269 -96.66 25.67 60.56
N ASP A 270 -96.95 26.04 59.31
CA ASP A 270 -98.16 26.77 58.95
C ASP A 270 -99.43 25.95 59.28
N GLU A 271 -99.44 24.64 59.01
CA GLU A 271 -100.54 23.76 59.44
C GLU A 271 -100.71 23.70 60.97
N LYS A 272 -99.61 23.80 61.73
CA LYS A 272 -99.70 23.89 63.20
C LYS A 272 -100.25 25.25 63.63
N VAL A 273 -99.86 26.33 62.95
CA VAL A 273 -100.36 27.69 63.23
C VAL A 273 -101.84 27.79 62.91
N GLU A 274 -102.32 27.21 61.80
CA GLU A 274 -103.76 27.10 61.50
C GLU A 274 -104.51 26.33 62.58
N LYS A 275 -103.99 25.18 63.02
CA LYS A 275 -104.60 24.44 64.15
C LYS A 275 -104.59 25.25 65.46
N ILE A 276 -103.58 26.10 65.68
CA ILE A 276 -103.54 27.00 66.83
C ILE A 276 -104.55 28.15 66.68
N LEU A 277 -104.76 28.66 65.45
CA LEU A 277 -105.80 29.66 65.15
C LEU A 277 -107.20 29.09 65.35
N ASP A 278 -107.47 27.87 64.89
CA ASP A 278 -108.73 27.15 65.13
C ASP A 278 -108.95 26.95 66.64
N LEU A 279 -107.93 26.49 67.37
CA LEU A 279 -108.00 26.34 68.83
C LEU A 279 -108.21 27.69 69.54
N ARG A 280 -107.64 28.78 69.03
CA ARG A 280 -107.86 30.12 69.58
C ARG A 280 -109.27 30.62 69.30
N GLN A 281 -109.83 30.31 68.14
CA GLN A 281 -111.22 30.65 67.80
C GLN A 281 -112.21 29.83 68.63
N THR A 282 -111.90 28.56 68.96
CA THR A 282 -112.68 27.82 69.97
C THR A 282 -112.53 28.39 71.37
N PHE A 283 -111.34 28.87 71.74
CA PHE A 283 -111.11 29.47 73.06
C PHE A 283 -111.82 30.82 73.21
N ASP A 284 -111.85 31.66 72.17
CA ASP A 284 -112.56 32.94 72.19
C ASP A 284 -114.10 32.72 72.26
N ASN A 285 -114.63 31.68 71.59
CA ASN A 285 -116.04 31.27 71.73
C ASN A 285 -116.36 30.73 73.14
N ASP A 286 -115.45 29.93 73.74
CA ASP A 286 -115.61 29.40 75.11
C ASP A 286 -115.49 30.52 76.17
N VAL A 287 -114.70 31.57 75.93
CA VAL A 287 -114.63 32.75 76.80
C VAL A 287 -115.94 33.54 76.74
N GLU A 288 -116.56 33.69 75.56
CA GLU A 288 -117.88 34.33 75.42
C GLU A 288 -119.01 33.53 76.09
N GLU A 289 -119.00 32.19 76.00
CA GLU A 289 -119.92 31.31 76.76
C GLU A 289 -119.65 31.31 78.27
N LYS A 290 -118.38 31.41 78.69
CA LYS A 290 -118.01 31.48 80.12
C LYS A 290 -118.22 32.84 80.76
N GLU A 291 -118.21 33.93 79.99
CA GLU A 291 -118.51 35.27 80.47
C GLU A 291 -120.02 35.51 80.66
N VAL A 292 -120.88 34.74 79.96
CA VAL A 292 -122.33 34.69 80.19
C VAL A 292 -122.72 33.75 81.34
N THR A 293 -121.99 32.66 81.56
CA THR A 293 -122.28 31.69 82.66
C THR A 293 -121.71 32.11 84.02
N LEU A 294 -120.67 32.96 84.07
CA LEU A 294 -120.11 33.52 85.31
C LEU A 294 -121.03 34.55 86.00
N GLN A 295 -122.07 35.04 85.33
CA GLN A 295 -123.07 35.97 85.89
C GLN A 295 -124.36 35.26 86.35
N GLN A 296 -124.52 33.97 86.05
CA GLN A 296 -125.66 33.14 86.49
C GLN A 296 -125.29 32.11 87.58
N GLU A 297 -124.01 31.72 87.72
CA GLU A 297 -123.53 30.78 88.76
C GLU A 297 -123.31 31.39 90.15
N LYS A 298 -123.49 32.72 90.33
CA LYS A 298 -123.39 33.38 91.65
C LYS A 298 -124.67 33.35 92.50
N SER A 299 -125.78 32.78 92.01
CA SER A 299 -127.06 32.81 92.75
C SER A 299 -127.80 31.47 92.88
N HIS A 300 -127.14 30.33 92.66
CA HIS A 300 -127.63 29.03 93.15
C HIS A 300 -126.45 28.25 93.73
N ARG A 301 -126.06 28.53 94.97
CA ARG A 301 -126.57 27.84 96.17
C ARG A 301 -126.26 26.34 96.07
N LYS A 302 -125.22 25.88 96.78
CA LYS A 302 -125.41 25.12 98.04
C LYS A 302 -126.65 24.21 97.98
N LYS A 303 -126.46 22.97 97.52
CA LYS A 303 -126.71 21.72 98.26
C LYS A 303 -126.73 20.53 97.29
N VAL A 304 -126.30 19.39 97.82
CA VAL A 304 -126.48 18.00 97.34
C VAL A 304 -125.43 17.60 96.30
N GLU A 305 -124.37 16.90 96.70
CA GLU A 305 -124.26 15.43 96.91
C GLU A 305 -124.30 14.71 95.55
N GLU A 306 -123.16 14.13 95.14
CA GLU A 306 -122.93 12.67 95.04
C GLU A 306 -123.89 12.06 93.99
N GLU A 307 -123.43 11.45 92.89
CA GLU A 307 -122.46 10.37 92.82
C GLU A 307 -122.14 10.05 91.33
N GLU A 308 -121.12 9.19 91.12
CA GLU A 308 -120.84 8.40 89.90
C GLU A 308 -120.21 9.11 88.68
N GLU A 309 -119.26 8.55 87.92
CA GLU A 309 -118.52 7.29 87.98
C GLU A 309 -117.31 7.37 87.02
N LEU A 310 -116.22 6.72 87.42
CA LEU A 310 -115.29 5.91 86.63
C LEU A 310 -115.29 6.00 85.09
N GLY A 311 -114.11 6.25 84.50
CA GLY A 311 -113.86 5.83 83.12
C GLY A 311 -112.56 6.34 82.49
N MET A 312 -111.60 5.43 82.32
CA MET A 312 -110.44 5.50 81.40
C MET A 312 -109.14 6.17 81.88
N GLN A 313 -108.60 5.68 82.99
CA GLN A 313 -107.15 5.60 83.18
C GLN A 313 -106.68 4.20 82.78
N GLY A 314 -106.32 4.00 81.51
CA GLY A 314 -105.82 2.69 81.03
C GLY A 314 -105.33 2.67 79.58
N THR A 315 -105.86 3.53 78.70
CA THR A 315 -105.54 3.52 77.26
C THR A 315 -104.34 4.40 76.86
N LEU A 316 -104.02 5.43 77.65
CA LEU A 316 -102.91 6.36 77.33
C LEU A 316 -101.52 5.79 77.62
N GLN A 317 -101.37 4.86 78.57
CA GLN A 317 -100.06 4.32 78.93
C GLN A 317 -99.59 3.22 77.97
N GLN A 318 -100.52 2.45 77.38
CA GLN A 318 -100.20 1.42 76.39
C GLN A 318 -99.91 1.99 75.00
N GLN A 319 -100.57 3.09 74.62
CA GLN A 319 -100.34 3.79 73.35
C GLN A 319 -99.01 4.57 73.34
N LEU A 320 -98.60 5.14 74.48
CA LEU A 320 -97.30 5.83 74.62
C LEU A 320 -96.13 4.84 74.59
N VAL A 321 -96.28 3.67 75.22
CA VAL A 321 -95.26 2.60 75.22
C VAL A 321 -95.12 1.99 73.82
N SER A 322 -96.22 1.75 73.10
CA SER A 322 -96.14 1.28 71.70
C SER A 322 -95.50 2.32 70.77
N GLN A 323 -95.85 3.60 70.86
CA GLN A 323 -95.22 4.64 70.02
C GLN A 323 -93.73 4.86 70.33
N LEU A 324 -93.33 4.75 71.61
CA LEU A 324 -91.93 4.83 72.00
C LEU A 324 -91.15 3.58 71.56
N LYS A 325 -91.79 2.41 71.58
CA LYS A 325 -91.18 1.17 71.09
C LYS A 325 -91.02 1.18 69.57
N ASP A 326 -92.06 1.59 68.84
CA ASP A 326 -92.01 1.73 67.39
C ASP A 326 -90.98 2.78 66.94
N LYS A 327 -90.90 3.95 67.61
CA LYS A 327 -89.85 4.95 67.34
C LYS A 327 -88.45 4.43 67.65
N LYS A 328 -88.28 3.67 68.74
CA LYS A 328 -87.00 3.09 69.13
C LYS A 328 -86.54 2.04 68.12
N ASP A 329 -87.43 1.16 67.68
CA ASP A 329 -87.15 0.11 66.71
C ASP A 329 -86.86 0.71 65.32
N GLN A 330 -87.58 1.78 64.93
CA GLN A 330 -87.34 2.52 63.69
C GLN A 330 -85.99 3.30 63.71
N LEU A 331 -85.60 3.88 64.84
CA LEU A 331 -84.28 4.49 65.03
C LEU A 331 -83.16 3.45 64.99
N GLN A 332 -83.36 2.28 65.58
CA GLN A 332 -82.38 1.19 65.52
C GLN A 332 -82.24 0.60 64.12
N SER A 333 -83.35 0.40 63.40
CA SER A 333 -83.36 -0.03 61.98
C SER A 333 -82.60 0.96 61.09
N THR A 334 -82.90 2.26 61.17
CA THR A 334 -82.22 3.28 60.35
C THR A 334 -80.74 3.45 60.71
N SER A 335 -80.38 3.28 61.99
CA SER A 335 -78.98 3.25 62.42
C SER A 335 -78.24 2.03 61.88
N LEU A 336 -78.85 0.84 61.91
CA LEU A 336 -78.27 -0.39 61.37
C LEU A 336 -78.10 -0.31 59.85
N GLU A 337 -79.06 0.26 59.13
CA GLU A 337 -78.95 0.49 57.68
C GLU A 337 -77.81 1.45 57.33
N LYS A 338 -77.65 2.56 58.07
CA LYS A 338 -76.50 3.47 57.89
C LYS A 338 -75.17 2.75 58.13
N ARG A 339 -75.11 1.91 59.16
CA ARG A 339 -73.94 1.10 59.48
C ARG A 339 -73.62 0.10 58.37
N ALA A 340 -74.64 -0.57 57.82
CA ALA A 340 -74.50 -1.49 56.70
C ALA A 340 -74.02 -0.78 55.42
N ARG A 341 -74.55 0.41 55.10
CA ARG A 341 -74.10 1.20 53.94
C ARG A 341 -72.65 1.66 54.08
N MET A 342 -72.25 2.10 55.27
CA MET A 342 -70.85 2.46 55.54
C MET A 342 -69.93 1.25 55.43
N GLN A 343 -70.34 0.09 55.97
CA GLN A 343 -69.56 -1.14 55.84
C GLN A 343 -69.41 -1.55 54.38
N GLN A 344 -70.49 -1.51 53.59
CA GLN A 344 -70.43 -1.80 52.16
C GLN A 344 -69.49 -0.83 51.42
N ARG A 345 -69.44 0.45 51.83
CA ARG A 345 -68.51 1.43 51.25
C ARG A 345 -67.06 1.14 51.65
N ILE A 346 -66.82 0.70 52.89
CA ILE A 346 -65.50 0.23 53.36
C ILE A 346 -65.06 -0.95 52.51
N ASP A 347 -65.89 -1.98 52.37
CA ASP A 347 -65.57 -3.18 51.58
C ASP A 347 -65.30 -2.84 50.10
N GLN A 348 -66.08 -1.91 49.52
CA GLN A 348 -65.82 -1.40 48.16
C GLN A 348 -64.47 -0.69 48.03
N LEU A 349 -64.12 0.15 49.02
CA LEU A 349 -62.84 0.84 49.04
C LEU A 349 -61.68 -0.13 49.25
N GLU A 350 -61.84 -1.14 50.09
CA GLU A 350 -60.84 -2.21 50.29
C GLU A 350 -60.57 -2.96 48.99
N ILE A 351 -61.62 -3.33 48.23
CA ILE A 351 -61.47 -3.96 46.91
C ILE A 351 -60.74 -3.03 45.93
N GLN A 352 -61.05 -1.72 45.92
CA GLN A 352 -60.35 -0.76 45.06
C GLN A 352 -58.88 -0.62 45.45
N VAL A 353 -58.56 -0.57 46.73
CA VAL A 353 -57.18 -0.49 47.24
C VAL A 353 -56.41 -1.74 46.85
N GLU A 354 -56.96 -2.94 47.01
CA GLU A 354 -56.30 -4.18 46.59
C GLU A 354 -56.11 -4.25 45.08
N LYS A 355 -57.09 -3.79 44.30
CA LYS A 355 -56.94 -3.68 42.84
C LYS A 355 -55.78 -2.74 42.46
N LEU A 356 -55.74 -1.55 43.05
CA LEU A 356 -54.66 -0.57 42.77
C LEU A 356 -53.29 -1.06 43.23
N LYS A 357 -53.21 -1.75 44.38
CA LYS A 357 -51.96 -2.39 44.84
C LYS A 357 -51.46 -3.42 43.84
N LYS A 358 -52.36 -4.26 43.32
CA LYS A 358 -52.02 -5.26 42.32
C LYS A 358 -51.54 -4.60 41.02
N GLU A 359 -52.29 -3.63 40.50
CA GLU A 359 -51.89 -2.88 39.30
C GLU A 359 -50.53 -2.17 39.48
N ASN A 360 -50.28 -1.58 40.66
CA ASN A 360 -48.99 -0.96 40.96
C ASN A 360 -47.84 -1.99 41.03
N SER A 361 -48.06 -3.14 41.66
CA SER A 361 -47.06 -4.21 41.70
C SER A 361 -46.72 -4.75 40.31
N GLU A 362 -47.73 -4.93 39.45
CA GLU A 362 -47.53 -5.35 38.06
C GLU A 362 -46.76 -4.29 37.25
N GLY A 363 -47.06 -3.00 37.47
CA GLY A 363 -46.33 -1.88 36.89
C GLY A 363 -44.86 -1.85 37.31
N GLU A 364 -44.58 -2.04 38.60
CA GLU A 364 -43.21 -2.12 39.14
C GLU A 364 -42.43 -3.29 38.53
N PHE A 365 -43.04 -4.49 38.43
CA PHE A 365 -42.40 -5.63 37.77
C PHE A 365 -42.10 -5.36 36.29
N ALA A 366 -43.01 -4.69 35.57
CA ALA A 366 -42.79 -4.32 34.18
C ALA A 366 -41.64 -3.32 34.02
N LEU A 367 -41.57 -2.31 34.90
CA LEU A 367 -40.47 -1.35 34.93
C LEU A 367 -39.13 -2.02 35.24
N GLN A 368 -39.10 -2.92 36.22
CA GLN A 368 -37.89 -3.63 36.60
C GLN A 368 -37.36 -4.50 35.47
N ARG A 369 -38.23 -5.22 34.74
CA ARG A 369 -37.83 -5.98 33.54
C ARG A 369 -37.22 -5.10 32.47
N LYS A 370 -37.82 -3.94 32.19
CA LYS A 370 -37.26 -2.97 31.23
C LYS A 370 -35.93 -2.43 31.70
N ASN A 371 -35.77 -2.17 32.99
CA ASN A 371 -34.51 -1.70 33.57
C ASN A 371 -33.40 -2.75 33.44
N ASP A 372 -33.70 -4.02 33.69
CA ASP A 372 -32.76 -5.14 33.50
C ASP A 372 -32.35 -5.30 32.03
N GLU A 373 -33.29 -5.10 31.10
CA GLU A 373 -33.01 -5.12 29.66
C GLU A 373 -32.09 -3.96 29.24
N VAL A 374 -32.36 -2.75 29.74
CA VAL A 374 -31.51 -1.58 29.50
C VAL A 374 -30.10 -1.79 30.06
N GLU A 375 -29.95 -2.34 31.27
CA GLU A 375 -28.63 -2.63 31.84
C GLU A 375 -27.89 -3.73 31.06
N LYS A 376 -28.59 -4.75 30.54
CA LYS A 376 -27.99 -5.72 29.60
C LYS A 376 -27.51 -5.05 28.32
N ILE A 377 -28.31 -4.16 27.74
CA ILE A 377 -27.91 -3.42 26.53
C ILE A 377 -26.69 -2.54 26.84
N LYS A 378 -26.69 -1.83 27.96
CA LYS A 378 -25.58 -0.96 28.39
C LYS A 378 -24.28 -1.74 28.63
N THR A 379 -24.36 -2.90 29.28
CA THR A 379 -23.20 -3.77 29.49
C THR A 379 -22.68 -4.36 28.18
N ASN A 380 -23.57 -4.80 27.28
CA ASN A 380 -23.19 -5.27 25.94
C ASN A 380 -22.52 -4.15 25.13
N LEU A 381 -23.10 -2.95 25.10
CA LEU A 381 -22.53 -1.80 24.38
C LEU A 381 -21.16 -1.41 24.91
N ARG A 382 -20.97 -1.44 26.25
CA ARG A 382 -19.67 -1.20 26.86
C ARG A 382 -18.65 -2.25 26.40
N GLN A 383 -19.00 -3.53 26.46
CA GLN A 383 -18.10 -4.60 26.00
C GLN A 383 -17.76 -4.50 24.51
N THR A 384 -18.71 -4.16 23.65
CA THR A 384 -18.43 -3.98 22.22
C THR A 384 -17.54 -2.77 22.00
N PHE A 385 -17.77 -1.66 22.71
CA PHE A 385 -16.94 -0.47 22.61
C PHE A 385 -15.51 -0.72 23.07
N ASP A 386 -15.33 -1.37 24.22
CA ASP A 386 -14.00 -1.69 24.77
C ASP A 386 -13.21 -2.59 23.81
N LYS A 387 -13.86 -3.62 23.24
CA LYS A 387 -13.24 -4.50 22.23
C LYS A 387 -12.89 -3.75 20.94
N GLU A 388 -13.77 -2.90 20.44
CA GLU A 388 -13.48 -2.11 19.24
C GLU A 388 -12.34 -1.12 19.48
N HIS A 389 -12.25 -0.56 20.68
CA HIS A 389 -11.16 0.31 21.08
C HIS A 389 -9.83 -0.46 21.16
N GLU A 390 -9.82 -1.64 21.77
CA GLU A 390 -8.65 -2.53 21.83
C GLU A 390 -8.17 -2.90 20.41
N ILE A 391 -9.07 -3.32 19.53
CA ILE A 391 -8.73 -3.62 18.12
C ILE A 391 -8.15 -2.40 17.40
N LYS A 392 -8.67 -1.20 17.65
CA LYS A 392 -8.15 0.04 17.04
C LYS A 392 -6.77 0.39 17.58
N GLN A 393 -6.55 0.17 18.87
CA GLN A 393 -5.26 0.39 19.53
C GLN A 393 -4.20 -0.56 18.97
N ASP A 394 -4.51 -1.85 18.86
CA ASP A 394 -3.61 -2.85 18.28
C ASP A 394 -3.24 -2.49 16.83
N LYS A 395 -4.23 -2.07 16.02
CA LYS A 395 -3.99 -1.63 14.64
C LYS A 395 -3.06 -0.42 14.58
N LEU A 396 -3.30 0.58 15.41
CA LEU A 396 -2.46 1.77 15.48
C LEU A 396 -1.01 1.40 15.83
N GLU A 397 -0.81 0.55 16.84
CA GLU A 397 0.52 0.10 17.26
C GLU A 397 1.23 -0.68 16.14
N THR A 398 0.51 -1.51 15.38
CA THR A 398 1.09 -2.21 14.22
C THR A 398 1.49 -1.25 13.10
N GLU A 399 0.66 -0.24 12.80
CA GLU A 399 0.95 0.77 11.79
C GLU A 399 2.14 1.65 12.19
N GLU A 400 2.22 2.05 13.46
CA GLU A 400 3.37 2.80 14.01
C GLU A 400 4.68 2.01 13.87
N LEU A 401 4.65 0.71 14.18
CA LEU A 401 5.82 -0.16 14.07
C LEU A 401 6.26 -0.33 12.61
N ASP A 402 5.32 -0.47 11.67
CA ASP A 402 5.66 -0.55 10.25
C ASP A 402 6.18 0.79 9.70
N ASN A 403 5.61 1.92 10.13
CA ASN A 403 6.13 3.25 9.80
C ASN A 403 7.56 3.44 10.31
N GLU A 404 7.89 2.95 11.50
CA GLU A 404 9.26 2.99 12.03
C GLU A 404 10.23 2.16 11.17
N LYS A 405 9.81 0.98 10.70
CA LYS A 405 10.61 0.17 9.76
C LYS A 405 10.86 0.91 8.45
N GLU A 406 9.84 1.54 7.87
CA GLU A 406 9.97 2.31 6.63
C GLU A 406 10.88 3.53 6.81
N LEU A 407 10.76 4.27 7.92
CA LEU A 407 11.68 5.36 8.25
C LEU A 407 13.13 4.89 8.36
N ASN A 408 13.36 3.72 8.95
CA ASN A 408 14.70 3.13 9.03
C ASN A 408 15.23 2.71 7.65
N LYS A 409 14.38 2.20 6.74
CA LYS A 409 14.77 1.91 5.35
C LYS A 409 15.11 3.20 4.59
N LEU A 410 14.28 4.24 4.74
CA LEU A 410 14.51 5.55 4.13
C LEU A 410 15.87 6.12 4.57
N ARG A 411 16.15 6.12 5.88
CA ARG A 411 17.44 6.57 6.42
C ARG A 411 18.64 5.81 5.84
N LYS A 412 18.51 4.48 5.67
CA LYS A 412 19.57 3.67 5.03
C LYS A 412 19.79 4.07 3.58
N LEU A 413 18.72 4.37 2.86
CA LEU A 413 18.78 4.76 1.46
C LEU A 413 19.35 6.17 1.29
N GLU A 414 18.93 7.12 2.13
CA GLU A 414 19.51 8.48 2.18
C GLU A 414 21.01 8.44 2.44
N ASN A 415 21.46 7.62 3.40
CA ASN A 415 22.89 7.43 3.66
C ASN A 415 23.63 6.87 2.44
N ALA A 416 23.04 5.89 1.74
CA ALA A 416 23.63 5.33 0.53
C ALA A 416 23.70 6.37 -0.61
N PHE A 417 22.67 7.19 -0.77
CA PHE A 417 22.67 8.29 -1.73
C PHE A 417 23.75 9.33 -1.41
N SER A 418 23.92 9.71 -0.15
CA SER A 418 24.99 10.63 0.27
C SER A 418 26.38 10.10 -0.10
N VAL A 419 26.64 8.80 0.10
CA VAL A 419 27.91 8.18 -0.27
C VAL A 419 28.11 8.20 -1.78
N ILE A 420 27.09 7.83 -2.55
CA ILE A 420 27.16 7.83 -4.03
C ILE A 420 27.37 9.24 -4.57
N GLU A 421 26.73 10.24 -3.98
CA GLU A 421 26.89 11.65 -4.38
C GLU A 421 28.32 12.14 -4.11
N GLU A 422 28.92 11.78 -2.97
CA GLU A 422 30.33 12.05 -2.70
C GLU A 422 31.27 11.36 -3.70
N GLU A 423 31.02 10.09 -4.03
CA GLU A 423 31.80 9.34 -5.02
C GLU A 423 31.67 9.94 -6.42
N PHE A 424 30.46 10.35 -6.81
CA PHE A 424 30.20 11.01 -8.08
C PHE A 424 31.00 12.31 -8.20
N ASN A 425 30.94 13.17 -7.18
CA ASN A 425 31.70 14.42 -7.13
C ASN A 425 33.22 14.17 -7.22
N GLN A 426 33.73 13.12 -6.57
CA GLN A 426 35.14 12.73 -6.66
C GLN A 426 35.54 12.27 -8.08
N ILE A 427 34.67 11.53 -8.77
CA ILE A 427 34.92 11.09 -10.15
C ILE A 427 34.95 12.29 -11.09
N GLU A 428 34.01 13.23 -10.95
CA GLU A 428 33.99 14.46 -11.75
C GLU A 428 35.27 15.28 -11.56
N GLU A 429 35.73 15.44 -10.32
CA GLU A 429 36.98 16.14 -10.03
C GLU A 429 38.20 15.44 -10.65
N ARG A 430 38.29 14.11 -10.53
CA ARG A 430 39.36 13.32 -11.14
C ARG A 430 39.37 13.44 -12.66
N LEU A 431 38.20 13.44 -13.30
CA LEU A 431 38.08 13.59 -14.74
C LEU A 431 38.53 15.00 -15.18
N ALA A 432 38.16 16.03 -14.43
CA ALA A 432 38.63 17.40 -14.65
C ALA A 432 40.15 17.54 -14.46
N GLU A 433 40.74 16.86 -13.48
CA GLU A 433 42.20 16.79 -13.33
C GLU A 433 42.89 16.07 -14.50
N GLU A 434 42.34 14.95 -14.95
CA GLU A 434 42.92 14.18 -16.04
C GLU A 434 42.88 14.98 -17.36
N GLN A 435 41.79 15.71 -17.62
CA GLN A 435 41.71 16.65 -18.74
C GLN A 435 42.77 17.75 -18.64
N ARG A 436 42.97 18.34 -17.44
CA ARG A 436 44.04 19.32 -17.19
C ARG A 436 45.42 18.73 -17.47
N ARG A 437 45.71 17.50 -17.03
CA ARG A 437 46.98 16.79 -17.33
C ARG A 437 47.16 16.54 -18.83
N LYS A 438 46.11 16.08 -19.52
CA LYS A 438 46.13 15.87 -20.98
C LYS A 438 46.46 17.15 -21.73
N GLU A 439 45.88 18.29 -21.35
CA GLU A 439 46.15 19.56 -22.01
C GLU A 439 47.58 20.06 -21.74
N GLN A 440 48.09 19.90 -20.51
CA GLN A 440 49.49 20.18 -20.20
C GLN A 440 50.45 19.33 -21.02
N LEU A 441 50.20 18.02 -21.17
CA LEU A 441 51.01 17.13 -21.99
C LEU A 441 51.00 17.54 -23.47
N LYS A 442 49.85 17.96 -24.02
CA LYS A 442 49.78 18.48 -25.40
C LYS A 442 50.69 19.70 -25.58
N ILE A 443 50.69 20.62 -24.62
CA ILE A 443 51.56 21.81 -24.65
C ILE A 443 53.03 21.39 -24.61
N GLN A 444 53.41 20.45 -23.73
CA GLN A 444 54.77 19.93 -23.64
C GLN A 444 55.21 19.25 -24.94
N ILE A 445 54.36 18.41 -25.55
CA ILE A 445 54.63 17.73 -26.82
C ILE A 445 54.85 18.76 -27.93
N LYS A 446 53.99 19.79 -28.04
CA LYS A 446 54.16 20.87 -29.03
C LYS A 446 55.51 21.57 -28.85
N ALA A 447 55.90 21.89 -27.62
CA ALA A 447 57.19 22.51 -27.33
C ALA A 447 58.38 21.61 -27.73
N VAL A 448 58.31 20.32 -27.42
CA VAL A 448 59.35 19.33 -27.80
C VAL A 448 59.46 19.22 -29.32
N ILE A 449 58.34 19.16 -30.05
CA ILE A 449 58.34 19.11 -31.52
C ILE A 449 59.02 20.36 -32.11
N ILE A 450 58.69 21.55 -31.58
CA ILE A 450 59.32 22.81 -32.02
C ILE A 450 60.83 22.76 -31.78
N ALA A 451 61.28 22.38 -30.57
CA ALA A 451 62.70 22.27 -30.24
C ALA A 451 63.43 21.26 -31.15
N GLN A 452 62.83 20.09 -31.38
CA GLN A 452 63.38 19.07 -32.27
C GLN A 452 63.49 19.56 -33.72
N SER A 453 62.46 20.24 -34.23
CA SER A 453 62.46 20.80 -35.59
C SER A 453 63.54 21.88 -35.75
N TRP A 454 63.73 22.75 -34.74
CA TRP A 454 64.75 23.77 -34.73
C TRP A 454 66.16 23.17 -34.72
N TRP A 455 66.38 22.14 -33.89
CA TRP A 455 67.65 21.40 -33.82
C TRP A 455 67.98 20.68 -35.13
N ARG A 456 67.00 19.98 -35.73
CA ARG A 456 67.15 19.33 -37.04
C ARG A 456 67.52 20.36 -38.11
N GLY A 457 66.80 21.48 -38.16
CA GLY A 457 67.11 22.60 -39.08
C GLY A 457 68.51 23.19 -38.86
N TYR A 458 68.92 23.38 -37.61
CA TYR A 458 70.28 23.84 -37.27
C TYR A 458 71.34 22.84 -37.75
N LYS A 459 71.14 21.54 -37.50
CA LYS A 459 72.07 20.48 -37.94
C LYS A 459 72.22 20.46 -39.46
N THR A 460 71.11 20.56 -40.21
CA THR A 460 71.13 20.65 -41.68
C THR A 460 71.86 21.90 -42.16
N ARG A 461 71.55 23.08 -41.60
CA ARG A 461 72.24 24.34 -41.94
C ARG A 461 73.74 24.28 -41.64
N LYS A 462 74.12 23.66 -40.53
CA LYS A 462 75.53 23.46 -40.16
C LYS A 462 76.24 22.51 -41.13
N ALA A 463 75.59 21.41 -41.52
CA ALA A 463 76.13 20.48 -42.52
C ALA A 463 76.30 21.15 -43.89
N LEU A 464 75.31 21.95 -44.34
CA LEU A 464 75.40 22.72 -45.57
C LEU A 464 76.52 23.78 -45.50
N ARG A 465 76.66 24.47 -44.37
CA ARG A 465 77.76 25.42 -44.15
C ARG A 465 79.13 24.74 -44.26
N ASN A 466 79.31 23.61 -43.59
CA ASN A 466 80.56 22.84 -43.68
C ASN A 466 80.84 22.36 -45.11
N LYS A 467 79.79 22.02 -45.88
CA LYS A 467 79.92 21.60 -47.29
C LYS A 467 80.32 22.76 -48.20
N VAL A 468 79.70 23.92 -48.04
CA VAL A 468 80.09 25.16 -48.75
C VAL A 468 81.53 25.56 -48.40
N GLU A 469 81.94 25.43 -47.14
CA GLU A 469 83.32 25.68 -46.72
C GLU A 469 84.31 24.67 -47.35
N SER A 470 83.93 23.40 -47.56
CA SER A 470 84.76 22.42 -48.28
C SER A 470 84.83 22.64 -49.79
N GLU A 471 83.73 23.06 -50.44
CA GLU A 471 83.71 23.35 -51.89
C GLU A 471 84.48 24.64 -52.23
N VAL A 472 84.49 25.64 -51.35
CA VAL A 472 85.36 26.82 -51.47
C VAL A 472 86.84 26.47 -51.22
N GLY A 473 87.12 25.40 -50.48
CA GLY A 473 88.47 24.88 -50.24
C GLY A 473 89.10 24.09 -51.41
N GLU A 474 88.30 23.41 -52.24
CA GLU A 474 88.83 22.58 -53.35
C GLU A 474 89.29 23.37 -54.58
N VAL A 475 88.84 24.61 -54.78
CA VAL A 475 89.25 25.44 -55.94
C VAL A 475 90.63 26.11 -55.73
N LYS A 476 91.21 26.10 -54.53
CA LYS A 476 92.57 26.62 -54.24
C LYS A 476 93.47 25.54 -53.62
N GLY A 477 93.95 24.59 -54.43
CA GLY A 477 94.77 23.49 -53.87
C GLY A 477 95.77 22.76 -54.76
N LYS A 478 96.03 23.15 -56.02
CA LYS A 478 97.17 22.60 -56.80
C LYS A 478 98.42 23.48 -56.63
N LYS A 479 99.20 23.31 -55.55
CA LYS A 479 100.69 23.42 -55.54
C LYS A 479 101.32 23.28 -54.15
N LYS A 480 102.38 22.45 -54.13
CA LYS A 480 103.58 22.43 -53.25
C LYS A 480 103.35 22.19 -51.75
N LYS A 481 103.80 21.04 -51.20
CA LYS A 481 105.18 20.60 -50.90
C LYS A 481 105.76 21.29 -49.65
N GLY A 482 105.84 20.52 -48.56
CA GLY A 482 106.87 20.67 -47.53
C GLY A 482 106.37 20.87 -46.10
N GLY A 483 106.85 20.02 -45.17
CA GLY A 483 107.24 20.51 -43.84
C GLY A 483 106.49 20.01 -42.60
N LYS A 484 106.86 18.80 -42.15
CA LYS A 484 107.46 18.53 -40.83
C LYS A 484 106.65 18.82 -39.53
N LYS A 485 106.35 17.70 -38.84
CA LYS A 485 106.42 17.39 -37.39
C LYS A 485 105.87 18.38 -36.37
N GLY A 486 105.09 17.82 -35.45
CA GLY A 486 105.22 18.11 -34.02
C GLY A 486 103.91 17.96 -33.26
N GLY A 487 103.82 16.95 -32.41
CA GLY A 487 102.64 16.69 -31.58
C GLY A 487 102.48 17.67 -30.42
N LYS A 488 101.41 17.50 -29.65
CA LYS A 488 101.50 17.05 -28.24
C LYS A 488 100.10 16.88 -27.65
N LYS A 489 99.96 15.78 -26.92
CA LYS A 489 98.87 15.38 -26.04
C LYS A 489 98.48 16.48 -25.03
N GLY A 490 97.17 16.63 -24.84
CA GLY A 490 96.49 16.23 -23.59
C GLY A 490 96.46 17.23 -22.42
N LYS A 491 95.44 17.00 -21.58
CA LYS A 491 95.02 17.69 -20.33
C LYS A 491 94.09 18.88 -20.61
N SER A 492 92.90 18.97 -20.02
CA SER A 492 92.61 18.73 -18.60
C SER A 492 91.13 18.96 -18.27
N LYS A 493 90.69 18.31 -17.18
CA LYS A 493 89.75 18.81 -16.13
C LYS A 493 88.29 19.07 -16.61
N LYS A 494 87.24 18.83 -15.83
CA LYS A 494 87.06 18.83 -14.36
C LYS A 494 85.68 18.23 -14.05
N LYS A 495 85.62 17.29 -13.11
CA LYS A 495 84.65 17.23 -12.00
C LYS A 495 83.80 18.51 -11.87
N LYS A 496 82.48 18.39 -11.82
CA LYS A 496 81.72 18.22 -10.56
C LYS A 496 80.31 17.73 -10.88
#